data_AF-A0A9P6EP67-F1
#
_entry.id   AF-A0A9P6EP67-F1
#
_cell.length_a   1.000
_cell.length_b   1.000
_cell.length_c   1.000
_cell.angle_alpha   90.00
_cell.angle_beta   90.00
_cell.angle_gamma   90.00
#
_symmetry.space_group_name_H-M   'P 1'
#
loop_
_entity.id
_entity.type
_entity.pdbx_description
1 polymer ?
#
loop_
_entity_poly.entity_id
_entity_poly.type
_entity_poly.pdbx_seq_one_letter_code
_entity_poly.pdbx_strand_id
1 'polypeptide(L)'
;MSSNSFRDRVLPLAIFPALSAVAVRLLMLPLIEAKLDLDTGCRALGITGKSAIDNPLCSLVDFFTVLMHDTVGQSFLTYAMGISLPLALIPAVEAYRPGQTKLLKYPMAWLLVSQVVSIGITMPLYWMISVLTNGPRKIRHGTTATYRQADVLALAFGLVVGAVVPSVSMMVLDDPVVTALWQIYPAYVAIAQFIHLQVRPHTQHSHSGYTALQVIYFATLLLSSSVHMSTIWPMLKDIESLKTLLIPTLGSLPSSANAAQFCLNFLKWDVTLAYLSTIIASFWSADSLQQGTIMAFWYVLSIPLLGFGASVMGVALWRNGLL
;
A
#
# COMPACT_ATOMS: atom_id res chain seq x y z
N MET A 1 -17.15 22.77 -21.94
CA MET A 1 -16.99 21.86 -20.77
C MET A 1 -16.85 22.72 -19.52
N SER A 2 -17.59 22.45 -18.44
CA SER A 2 -17.31 23.12 -17.16
C SER A 2 -15.92 22.71 -16.67
N SER A 3 -15.21 23.62 -16.01
CA SER A 3 -13.87 23.38 -15.43
C SER A 3 -13.81 22.08 -14.59
N ASN A 4 -14.92 21.74 -13.94
CA ASN A 4 -15.06 20.51 -13.15
C ASN A 4 -15.00 19.22 -14.00
N SER A 5 -15.57 19.20 -15.21
CA SER A 5 -15.60 17.98 -16.05
C SER A 5 -14.19 17.54 -16.47
N PHE A 6 -13.31 18.50 -16.80
CA PHE A 6 -11.93 18.19 -17.17
C PHE A 6 -11.16 17.59 -16.00
N ARG A 7 -11.20 18.25 -14.83
CA ARG A 7 -10.53 17.81 -13.59
C ARG A 7 -11.04 16.44 -13.11
N ASP A 8 -12.34 16.20 -13.18
CA ASP A 8 -12.95 15.04 -12.54
C ASP A 8 -13.04 13.81 -13.45
N ARG A 9 -12.92 13.98 -14.78
CA ARG A 9 -13.05 12.87 -15.74
C ARG A 9 -11.83 12.68 -16.62
N VAL A 10 -11.35 13.75 -17.26
CA VAL A 10 -10.26 13.65 -18.23
C VAL A 10 -8.93 13.44 -17.53
N LEU A 11 -8.65 14.22 -16.49
CA LEU A 11 -7.36 14.17 -15.80
C LEU A 11 -7.07 12.81 -15.13
N PRO A 12 -8.02 12.14 -14.42
CA PRO A 12 -7.79 10.81 -13.86
C PRO A 12 -7.56 9.75 -14.94
N LEU A 13 -8.30 9.81 -16.06
CA LEU A 13 -8.14 8.89 -17.19
C LEU A 13 -6.81 9.08 -17.95
N ALA A 14 -6.19 10.24 -17.84
CA ALA A 14 -4.86 10.46 -18.39
C ALA A 14 -3.76 10.02 -17.42
N ILE A 15 -3.84 10.46 -16.16
CA ILE A 15 -2.73 10.30 -15.20
C ILE A 15 -2.60 8.86 -14.70
N PHE A 16 -3.67 8.24 -14.22
CA PHE A 16 -3.55 6.94 -13.55
C PHE A 16 -3.24 5.77 -14.50
N PRO A 17 -3.79 5.70 -15.73
CA PRO A 17 -3.35 4.74 -16.72
C PRO A 17 -1.88 4.96 -17.14
N ALA A 18 -1.44 6.21 -17.28
CA ALA A 18 -0.05 6.51 -17.56
C ALA A 18 0.87 6.03 -16.42
N LEU A 19 0.50 6.24 -15.16
CA LEU A 19 1.23 5.70 -14.00
C LEU A 19 1.29 4.17 -14.01
N SER A 20 0.18 3.50 -14.37
CA SER A 20 0.13 2.04 -14.49
C SER A 20 1.03 1.54 -15.62
N ALA A 21 1.04 2.22 -16.77
CA ALA A 21 1.92 1.89 -17.89
C ALA A 21 3.40 2.08 -17.54
N VAL A 22 3.72 3.17 -16.83
CA VAL A 22 5.06 3.41 -16.27
C VAL A 22 5.43 2.30 -15.27
N ALA A 23 4.51 1.89 -14.40
CA ALA A 23 4.72 0.81 -13.46
C ALA A 23 5.04 -0.52 -14.18
N VAL A 24 4.25 -0.90 -15.18
CA VAL A 24 4.53 -2.10 -15.99
C VAL A 24 5.93 -2.04 -16.62
N ARG A 25 6.32 -0.88 -17.17
CA ARG A 25 7.64 -0.70 -17.77
C ARG A 25 8.79 -0.78 -16.77
N LEU A 26 8.64 -0.19 -15.58
CA LEU A 26 9.73 -0.12 -14.60
C LEU A 26 9.82 -1.38 -13.72
N LEU A 27 8.72 -2.11 -13.56
CA LEU A 27 8.62 -3.30 -12.73
C LEU A 27 8.78 -4.59 -13.53
N MET A 28 7.91 -4.80 -14.51
CA MET A 28 7.79 -6.11 -15.17
C MET A 28 8.86 -6.31 -16.25
N LEU A 29 9.14 -5.27 -17.03
CA LEU A 29 10.05 -5.41 -18.17
C LEU A 29 11.48 -5.81 -17.74
N PRO A 30 12.11 -5.20 -16.72
CA PRO A 30 13.46 -5.61 -16.29
C PRO A 30 13.52 -7.05 -15.79
N LEU A 31 12.48 -7.54 -15.11
CA LEU A 31 12.43 -8.93 -14.64
C LEU A 31 12.31 -9.92 -15.81
N ILE A 32 11.48 -9.60 -16.81
CA ILE A 32 11.28 -10.41 -18.01
C ILE A 32 12.57 -10.45 -18.85
N GLU A 33 13.22 -9.30 -19.04
CA GLU A 33 14.47 -9.19 -19.82
C GLU A 33 15.63 -9.92 -19.14
N ALA A 34 15.71 -9.85 -17.81
CA ALA A 34 16.77 -10.50 -17.04
C ALA A 34 16.63 -12.03 -16.99
N LYS A 35 15.46 -12.59 -17.34
CA LYS A 35 15.16 -14.04 -17.28
C LYS A 35 15.64 -14.67 -15.97
N LEU A 36 15.35 -13.99 -14.85
CA LEU A 36 15.82 -14.40 -13.54
C LEU A 36 15.26 -15.78 -13.21
N ASP A 37 16.15 -16.77 -13.08
CA ASP A 37 15.80 -18.05 -12.47
C ASP A 37 15.97 -17.90 -10.96
N LEU A 38 14.89 -17.47 -10.33
CA LEU A 38 14.75 -17.52 -8.88
C LEU A 38 14.40 -18.97 -8.55
N ASP A 39 15.36 -19.72 -8.05
CA ASP A 39 15.14 -21.05 -7.47
C ASP A 39 15.88 -21.12 -6.13
N THR A 40 15.15 -20.88 -5.05
CA THR A 40 15.65 -21.04 -3.68
C THR A 40 15.27 -22.40 -3.09
N GLY A 41 14.72 -23.30 -3.90
CA GLY A 41 14.25 -24.61 -3.47
C GLY A 41 12.76 -24.67 -3.10
N CYS A 42 11.99 -23.58 -3.22
CA CYS A 42 10.54 -23.60 -2.94
C CYS A 42 9.80 -24.67 -3.76
N ARG A 43 10.17 -24.84 -5.03
CA ARG A 43 9.51 -25.79 -5.94
C ARG A 43 9.61 -27.24 -5.45
N ALA A 44 10.69 -27.58 -4.74
CA ALA A 44 10.89 -28.92 -4.19
C ALA A 44 9.95 -29.24 -3.02
N LEU A 45 9.39 -28.22 -2.35
CA LEU A 45 8.48 -28.40 -1.21
C LEU A 45 7.07 -28.80 -1.64
N GLY A 46 6.67 -28.51 -2.88
CA GLY A 46 5.34 -28.87 -3.41
C GLY A 46 4.20 -28.37 -2.54
N ILE A 47 4.17 -27.06 -2.22
CA ILE A 47 3.27 -26.43 -1.23
C ILE A 47 1.81 -26.88 -1.37
N THR A 48 1.29 -26.94 -2.59
CA THR A 48 -0.07 -27.42 -2.88
C THR A 48 -0.10 -28.79 -3.57
N GLY A 49 1.05 -29.27 -4.06
CA GLY A 49 1.19 -30.46 -4.88
C GLY A 49 0.64 -30.29 -6.30
N LYS A 50 0.38 -29.05 -6.74
CA LYS A 50 -0.15 -28.71 -8.07
C LYS A 50 0.77 -27.71 -8.74
N SER A 51 1.53 -28.16 -9.74
CA SER A 51 2.52 -27.33 -10.45
C SER A 51 1.96 -26.02 -11.02
N ALA A 52 0.70 -26.02 -11.48
CA ALA A 52 0.05 -24.81 -11.99
C ALA A 52 -0.13 -23.70 -10.93
N ILE A 53 -0.17 -24.06 -9.64
CA ILE A 53 -0.28 -23.12 -8.51
C ILE A 53 1.10 -22.92 -7.88
N ASP A 54 1.84 -24.02 -7.68
CA ASP A 54 3.16 -23.99 -7.02
C ASP A 54 4.18 -23.18 -7.81
N ASN A 55 4.17 -23.23 -9.15
CA ASN A 55 5.12 -22.47 -9.96
C ASN A 55 5.02 -20.94 -9.74
N PRO A 56 3.88 -20.27 -10.00
CA PRO A 56 3.78 -18.83 -9.76
C PRO A 56 3.89 -18.46 -8.28
N LEU A 57 3.37 -19.29 -7.37
CA LEU A 57 3.49 -19.06 -5.93
C LEU A 57 4.96 -19.11 -5.48
N CYS A 58 5.73 -20.09 -5.94
CA CYS A 58 7.14 -20.19 -5.62
C CYS A 58 7.95 -19.05 -6.24
N SER A 59 7.62 -18.55 -7.43
CA SER A 59 8.28 -17.34 -7.94
C SER A 59 8.10 -16.13 -7.01
N LEU A 60 6.94 -15.99 -6.36
CA LEU A 60 6.72 -14.95 -5.35
C LEU A 60 7.48 -15.24 -4.05
N VAL A 61 7.48 -16.49 -3.58
CA VAL A 61 8.25 -16.89 -2.39
C VAL A 61 9.74 -16.62 -2.59
N ASP A 62 10.30 -17.09 -3.71
CA ASP A 62 11.72 -16.95 -4.03
C ASP A 62 12.11 -15.47 -4.17
N PHE A 63 11.22 -14.62 -4.71
CA PHE A 63 11.42 -13.17 -4.73
C PHE A 63 11.64 -12.59 -3.32
N PHE A 64 10.80 -12.97 -2.34
CA PHE A 64 10.94 -12.49 -0.97
C PHE A 64 12.11 -13.16 -0.23
N THR A 65 12.37 -14.44 -0.44
CA THR A 65 13.53 -15.15 0.12
C THR A 65 14.84 -14.51 -0.33
N VAL A 66 14.99 -14.22 -1.63
CA VAL A 66 16.17 -13.53 -2.16
C VAL A 66 16.36 -12.16 -1.52
N LEU A 67 15.27 -11.42 -1.26
CA LEU A 67 15.36 -10.15 -0.54
C LEU A 67 15.74 -10.33 0.93
N MET A 68 15.19 -11.33 1.63
CA MET A 68 15.49 -11.58 3.05
C MET A 68 16.94 -12.03 3.27
N HIS A 69 17.57 -12.68 2.29
CA HIS A 69 18.97 -13.13 2.35
C HIS A 69 19.98 -12.09 1.87
N ASP A 70 19.54 -10.98 1.27
CA ASP A 70 20.39 -9.83 0.95
C ASP A 70 20.25 -8.73 2.01
N THR A 71 21.36 -8.25 2.58
CA THR A 71 21.32 -7.28 3.70
C THR A 71 20.57 -5.98 3.34
N VAL A 72 20.76 -5.46 2.12
CA VAL A 72 20.10 -4.23 1.66
C VAL A 72 18.64 -4.51 1.30
N GLY A 73 18.39 -5.64 0.63
CA GLY A 73 17.08 -6.20 0.32
C GLY A 73 16.21 -6.33 1.56
N GLN A 74 16.72 -6.96 2.61
CA GLN A 74 16.03 -7.21 3.87
C GLN A 74 15.74 -5.90 4.60
N SER A 75 16.71 -4.98 4.62
CA SER A 75 16.53 -3.65 5.20
C SER A 75 15.42 -2.87 4.50
N PHE A 76 15.40 -2.87 3.17
CA PHE A 76 14.35 -2.20 2.41
C PHE A 76 13.00 -2.90 2.53
N LEU A 77 12.96 -4.23 2.53
CA LEU A 77 11.74 -5.01 2.72
C LEU A 77 11.09 -4.72 4.08
N THR A 78 11.89 -4.70 5.15
CA THR A 78 11.45 -4.34 6.50
C THR A 78 10.89 -2.92 6.52
N TYR A 79 11.62 -1.96 5.92
CA TYR A 79 11.17 -0.58 5.79
C TYR A 79 9.84 -0.48 5.03
N ALA A 80 9.76 -1.11 3.86
CA ALA A 80 8.58 -1.13 3.00
C ALA A 80 7.36 -1.69 3.74
N MET A 81 7.50 -2.83 4.43
CA MET A 81 6.42 -3.40 5.24
C MET A 81 5.97 -2.47 6.35
N GLY A 82 6.92 -1.90 7.10
CA GLY A 82 6.61 -1.03 8.24
C GLY A 82 5.93 0.29 7.85
N ILE A 83 6.15 0.77 6.62
CA ILE A 83 5.43 1.95 6.13
C ILE A 83 4.12 1.63 5.42
N SER A 84 3.88 0.39 4.94
CA SER A 84 2.81 0.05 3.97
C SER A 84 1.37 0.06 4.51
N LEU A 85 1.15 0.05 5.82
CA LEU A 85 -0.20 0.02 6.42
C LEU A 85 -1.19 1.08 5.86
N PRO A 86 -0.80 2.34 5.59
CA PRO A 86 -1.64 3.34 4.94
C PRO A 86 -2.20 2.91 3.57
N LEU A 87 -1.43 2.14 2.79
CA LEU A 87 -1.85 1.68 1.46
C LEU A 87 -2.99 0.65 1.54
N ALA A 88 -3.15 -0.05 2.67
CA ALA A 88 -4.29 -0.92 2.93
C ALA A 88 -5.42 -0.19 3.66
N LEU A 89 -5.07 0.58 4.69
CA LEU A 89 -6.01 1.25 5.58
C LEU A 89 -6.84 2.31 4.86
N ILE A 90 -6.24 3.14 4.01
CA ILE A 90 -6.97 4.22 3.33
C ILE A 90 -8.01 3.65 2.37
N PRO A 91 -7.69 2.75 1.41
CA PRO A 91 -8.70 2.07 0.61
C PRO A 91 -9.79 1.42 1.44
N ALA A 92 -9.41 0.81 2.57
CA ALA A 92 -10.37 0.15 3.43
C ALA A 92 -11.36 1.11 4.10
N VAL A 93 -10.92 2.29 4.51
CA VAL A 93 -11.81 3.34 5.03
C VAL A 93 -12.64 3.97 3.91
N GLU A 94 -12.06 4.18 2.73
CA GLU A 94 -12.77 4.69 1.56
C GLU A 94 -13.95 3.78 1.17
N ALA A 95 -13.81 2.47 1.33
CA ALA A 95 -14.85 1.48 1.06
C ALA A 95 -16.14 1.67 1.89
N TYR A 96 -16.03 2.25 3.09
CA TYR A 96 -17.16 2.54 3.96
C TYR A 96 -17.87 3.87 3.63
N ARG A 97 -17.35 4.66 2.69
CA ARG A 97 -17.98 5.95 2.35
C ARG A 97 -19.34 5.76 1.66
N PRO A 98 -20.32 6.64 1.94
CA PRO A 98 -21.61 6.60 1.26
C PRO A 98 -21.47 6.78 -0.26
N GLY A 99 -22.20 5.97 -1.03
CA GLY A 99 -22.27 6.10 -2.49
C GLY A 99 -21.06 5.56 -3.26
N GLN A 100 -20.21 4.75 -2.61
CA GLN A 100 -19.15 3.99 -3.27
C GLN A 100 -19.72 2.93 -4.22
N THR A 101 -18.99 2.69 -5.31
CA THR A 101 -19.33 1.62 -6.26
C THR A 101 -19.10 0.24 -5.65
N LYS A 102 -19.79 -0.79 -6.16
CA LYS A 102 -19.63 -2.17 -5.69
C LYS A 102 -18.17 -2.63 -5.72
N LEU A 103 -17.38 -2.18 -6.69
CA LEU A 103 -15.99 -2.57 -6.86
C LEU A 103 -15.06 -1.99 -5.79
N LEU A 104 -15.32 -0.77 -5.31
CA LEU A 104 -14.51 -0.11 -4.26
C LEU A 104 -14.89 -0.54 -2.85
N LYS A 105 -16.03 -1.24 -2.68
CA LYS A 105 -16.46 -1.79 -1.39
C LYS A 105 -15.62 -2.99 -0.91
N TYR A 106 -14.80 -3.57 -1.78
CA TYR A 106 -13.98 -4.75 -1.48
C TYR A 106 -12.48 -4.43 -1.60
N PRO A 107 -11.93 -3.59 -0.71
CA PRO A 107 -10.53 -3.15 -0.74
C PRO A 107 -9.55 -4.33 -0.65
N MET A 108 -9.91 -5.39 0.10
CA MET A 108 -9.08 -6.58 0.23
C MET A 108 -8.98 -7.38 -1.09
N ALA A 109 -10.00 -7.31 -1.95
CA ALA A 109 -9.92 -7.92 -3.28
C ALA A 109 -8.89 -7.19 -4.16
N TRP A 110 -8.83 -5.85 -4.07
CA TRP A 110 -7.78 -5.07 -4.74
C TRP A 110 -6.38 -5.40 -4.21
N LEU A 111 -6.23 -5.57 -2.89
CA LEU A 111 -4.96 -6.01 -2.33
C LEU A 111 -4.60 -7.44 -2.77
N LEU A 112 -5.55 -8.36 -2.91
CA LEU A 112 -5.26 -9.70 -3.49
C LEU A 112 -4.77 -9.59 -4.94
N VAL A 113 -5.42 -8.75 -5.76
CA VAL A 113 -4.95 -8.49 -7.13
C VAL A 113 -3.52 -7.92 -7.12
N SER A 114 -3.19 -7.08 -6.14
CA SER A 114 -1.85 -6.51 -6.00
C SER A 114 -0.77 -7.53 -5.66
N GLN A 115 -1.12 -8.66 -5.04
CA GLN A 115 -0.16 -9.75 -4.76
C GLN A 115 0.20 -10.52 -6.03
N VAL A 116 -0.68 -10.54 -7.03
CA VAL A 116 -0.43 -11.22 -8.32
C VAL A 116 0.28 -10.30 -9.30
N VAL A 117 -0.09 -9.02 -9.31
CA VAL A 117 0.45 -8.06 -10.29
C VAL A 117 1.56 -7.23 -9.62
N SER A 118 1.18 -6.25 -8.81
CA SER A 118 2.04 -5.46 -7.93
C SER A 118 1.14 -4.36 -7.34
N ILE A 119 1.52 -3.78 -6.21
CA ILE A 119 0.75 -2.68 -5.61
C ILE A 119 0.92 -1.36 -6.39
N GLY A 120 2.09 -1.11 -6.95
CA GLY A 120 2.42 0.03 -7.80
C GLY A 120 1.67 0.06 -9.14
N ILE A 121 1.25 -1.10 -9.67
CA ILE A 121 0.34 -1.17 -10.83
C ILE A 121 -1.12 -1.07 -10.38
N THR A 122 -1.48 -1.72 -9.28
CA THR A 122 -2.88 -1.85 -8.86
C THR A 122 -3.44 -0.58 -8.23
N MET A 123 -2.65 0.14 -7.43
CA MET A 123 -3.10 1.35 -6.72
C MET A 123 -3.47 2.51 -7.65
N PRO A 124 -2.73 2.84 -8.72
CA PRO A 124 -3.18 3.83 -9.69
C PRO A 124 -4.57 3.49 -10.27
N LEU A 125 -4.83 2.23 -10.62
CA LEU A 125 -6.13 1.79 -11.15
C LEU A 125 -7.24 1.91 -10.10
N TYR A 126 -6.97 1.49 -8.86
CA TYR A 126 -7.88 1.68 -7.73
C TYR A 126 -8.25 3.16 -7.57
N TRP A 127 -7.25 4.05 -7.55
CA TRP A 127 -7.46 5.49 -7.38
C TRP A 127 -8.17 6.13 -8.56
N MET A 128 -7.90 5.69 -9.79
CA MET A 128 -8.65 6.12 -10.97
C MET A 128 -10.15 5.87 -10.79
N ILE A 129 -10.53 4.65 -10.40
CA ILE A 129 -11.93 4.28 -10.22
C ILE A 129 -12.54 5.05 -9.04
N SER A 130 -11.81 5.21 -7.94
CA SER A 130 -12.23 6.00 -6.78
C SER A 130 -12.53 7.46 -7.14
N VAL A 131 -11.64 8.10 -7.90
CA VAL A 131 -11.81 9.48 -8.33
C VAL A 131 -12.97 9.62 -9.33
N LEU A 132 -13.03 8.78 -10.36
CA LEU A 132 -14.07 8.85 -11.41
C LEU A 132 -15.48 8.61 -10.87
N THR A 133 -15.61 7.86 -9.79
CA THR A 133 -16.92 7.55 -9.18
C THR A 133 -17.37 8.60 -8.15
N ASN A 134 -16.67 9.73 -8.08
CA ASN A 134 -16.89 10.84 -7.14
C ASN A 134 -16.73 10.47 -5.66
N GLY A 135 -15.94 9.43 -5.34
CA GLY A 135 -15.66 9.00 -3.96
C GLY A 135 -15.21 10.15 -3.03
N PRO A 136 -14.35 11.09 -3.48
CA PRO A 136 -13.90 12.20 -2.63
C PRO A 136 -14.92 13.32 -2.40
N ARG A 137 -15.85 13.59 -3.33
CA ARG A 137 -16.67 14.84 -3.33
C ARG A 137 -18.05 14.72 -2.70
N LYS A 138 -18.66 13.54 -2.61
CA LYS A 138 -20.04 13.39 -2.10
C LYS A 138 -20.24 13.82 -0.64
N ILE A 139 -19.16 14.01 0.13
CA ILE A 139 -19.20 14.41 1.54
C ILE A 139 -19.37 15.93 1.73
N ARG A 140 -19.23 16.74 0.67
CA ARG A 140 -19.26 18.23 0.72
C ARG A 140 -20.53 18.85 1.29
N HIS A 141 -21.63 18.11 1.46
CA HIS A 141 -22.89 18.63 1.99
C HIS A 141 -23.32 17.92 3.26
N GLY A 142 -22.74 18.33 4.40
CA GLY A 142 -23.30 18.20 5.75
C GLY A 142 -23.50 16.80 6.32
N THR A 143 -23.24 15.75 5.54
CA THR A 143 -23.30 14.36 6.00
C THR A 143 -21.91 13.96 6.43
N THR A 144 -21.61 14.14 7.71
CA THR A 144 -20.45 13.50 8.34
C THR A 144 -20.53 12.01 8.00
N ALA A 145 -19.48 11.46 7.36
CA ALA A 145 -19.43 10.03 7.10
C ALA A 145 -19.51 9.32 8.45
N THR A 146 -20.66 8.71 8.74
CA THR A 146 -20.92 8.02 9.99
C THR A 146 -20.34 6.61 9.89
N TYR A 147 -19.04 6.50 10.13
CA TYR A 147 -18.44 5.20 10.38
C TYR A 147 -19.03 4.65 11.68
N ARG A 148 -19.50 3.40 11.68
CA ARG A 148 -19.91 2.75 12.93
C ARG A 148 -18.65 2.32 13.67
N GLN A 149 -18.62 2.52 14.99
CA GLN A 149 -17.46 2.15 15.79
C GLN A 149 -17.07 0.66 15.63
N ALA A 150 -18.05 -0.24 15.54
CA ALA A 150 -17.80 -1.67 15.34
C ALA A 150 -17.04 -1.96 14.02
N ASP A 151 -17.38 -1.29 12.93
CA ASP A 151 -16.72 -1.48 11.62
C ASP A 151 -15.26 -1.00 11.66
N VAL A 152 -15.02 0.13 12.32
CA VAL A 152 -13.66 0.70 12.47
C VAL A 152 -12.78 -0.18 13.37
N LEU A 153 -13.33 -0.70 14.46
CA LEU A 153 -12.62 -1.62 15.35
C LEU A 153 -12.37 -2.98 14.67
N ALA A 154 -13.33 -3.49 13.91
CA ALA A 154 -13.16 -4.69 13.10
C ALA A 154 -12.04 -4.49 12.07
N LEU A 155 -12.03 -3.35 11.37
CA LEU A 155 -10.98 -2.99 10.42
C LEU A 155 -9.60 -2.99 11.08
N ALA A 156 -9.45 -2.32 12.23
CA ALA A 156 -8.19 -2.31 12.97
C ALA A 156 -7.76 -3.72 13.38
N PHE A 157 -8.67 -4.50 13.96
CA PHE A 157 -8.41 -5.88 14.35
C PHE A 157 -7.95 -6.73 13.16
N GLY A 158 -8.67 -6.65 12.04
CA GLY A 158 -8.32 -7.41 10.85
C GLY A 158 -6.99 -6.98 10.22
N LEU A 159 -6.64 -5.69 10.23
CA LEU A 159 -5.33 -5.24 9.76
C LEU A 159 -4.20 -5.77 10.65
N VAL A 160 -4.37 -5.74 11.97
CA VAL A 160 -3.35 -6.27 12.90
C VAL A 160 -3.20 -7.79 12.72
N VAL A 161 -4.29 -8.55 12.83
CA VAL A 161 -4.26 -10.02 12.78
C VAL A 161 -3.97 -10.54 11.38
N GLY A 162 -4.52 -9.89 10.36
CA GLY A 162 -4.49 -10.38 8.99
C GLY A 162 -3.37 -9.80 8.13
N ALA A 163 -2.77 -8.67 8.50
CA ALA A 163 -1.66 -8.09 7.74
C ALA A 163 -0.37 -7.97 8.59
N VAL A 164 -0.44 -7.35 9.77
CA VAL A 164 0.77 -7.12 10.59
C VAL A 164 1.38 -8.44 11.08
N VAL A 165 0.58 -9.31 11.72
CA VAL A 165 1.08 -10.58 12.26
C VAL A 165 1.69 -11.47 11.16
N PRO A 166 1.04 -11.73 10.01
CA PRO A 166 1.64 -12.51 8.93
C PRO A 166 2.92 -11.89 8.39
N SER A 167 2.99 -10.56 8.27
CA SER A 167 4.17 -9.86 7.76
C SER A 167 5.36 -10.01 8.71
N VAL A 168 5.13 -9.89 10.02
CA VAL A 168 6.15 -10.15 11.03
C VAL A 168 6.58 -11.61 11.02
N SER A 169 5.64 -12.56 10.93
CA SER A 169 5.95 -13.99 10.84
C SER A 169 6.81 -14.31 9.61
N MET A 170 6.51 -13.72 8.45
CA MET A 170 7.30 -13.89 7.24
C MET A 170 8.76 -13.47 7.46
N MET A 171 8.96 -12.28 8.03
CA MET A 171 10.30 -11.70 8.25
C MET A 171 11.11 -12.42 9.34
N VAL A 172 10.46 -12.92 10.38
CA VAL A 172 11.13 -13.54 11.54
C VAL A 172 11.40 -15.02 11.31
N LEU A 173 10.47 -15.75 10.69
CA LEU A 173 10.61 -17.18 10.50
C LEU A 173 11.47 -17.54 9.29
N ASP A 174 11.57 -16.64 8.30
CA ASP A 174 12.33 -16.86 7.04
C ASP A 174 12.01 -18.23 6.42
N ASP A 175 10.73 -18.59 6.46
CA ASP A 175 10.24 -19.90 6.02
C ASP A 175 9.43 -19.74 4.72
N PRO A 176 9.71 -20.57 3.68
CA PRO A 176 9.04 -20.46 2.38
C PRO A 176 7.55 -20.78 2.45
N VAL A 177 7.11 -21.66 3.34
CA VAL A 177 5.68 -21.97 3.54
C VAL A 177 4.97 -20.81 4.22
N VAL A 178 5.58 -20.19 5.23
CA VAL A 178 5.05 -18.98 5.87
C VAL A 178 4.94 -17.83 4.87
N THR A 179 5.96 -17.65 4.02
CA THR A 179 5.97 -16.65 2.94
C THR A 179 4.88 -16.91 1.90
N ALA A 180 4.64 -18.17 1.55
CA ALA A 180 3.54 -18.55 0.66
C ALA A 180 2.17 -18.25 1.28
N LEU A 181 1.98 -18.57 2.56
CA LEU A 181 0.76 -18.23 3.30
C LEU A 181 0.56 -16.72 3.42
N TRP A 182 1.65 -15.94 3.50
CA TRP A 182 1.58 -14.48 3.53
C TRP A 182 1.03 -13.87 2.23
N GLN A 183 1.20 -14.50 1.06
CA GLN A 183 0.70 -13.97 -0.22
C GLN A 183 -0.84 -13.79 -0.25
N ILE A 184 -1.58 -14.43 0.64
CA ILE A 184 -3.04 -14.28 0.76
C ILE A 184 -3.46 -13.48 2.00
N TYR A 185 -2.55 -12.70 2.59
CA TYR A 185 -2.84 -11.88 3.79
C TYR A 185 -4.11 -11.02 3.69
N PRO A 186 -4.49 -10.42 2.54
CA PRO A 186 -5.71 -9.62 2.50
C PRO A 186 -6.98 -10.44 2.75
N ALA A 187 -6.95 -11.75 2.44
CA ALA A 187 -8.03 -12.66 2.81
C ALA A 187 -8.09 -12.85 4.33
N TYR A 188 -6.95 -12.99 5.02
CA TYR A 188 -6.90 -13.04 6.49
C TYR A 188 -7.46 -11.77 7.11
N VAL A 189 -7.16 -10.59 6.53
CA VAL A 189 -7.73 -9.31 6.99
C VAL A 189 -9.26 -9.33 6.90
N ALA A 190 -9.82 -9.77 5.76
CA ALA A 190 -11.27 -9.85 5.56
C ALA A 190 -11.93 -10.87 6.51
N ILE A 191 -11.32 -12.04 6.69
CA ILE A 191 -11.82 -13.09 7.60
C ILE A 191 -11.79 -12.60 9.05
N ALA A 192 -10.68 -12.00 9.50
CA ALA A 192 -10.55 -11.47 10.85
C ALA A 192 -11.53 -10.33 11.13
N GLN A 193 -11.76 -9.43 10.16
CA GLN A 193 -12.82 -8.41 10.25
C GLN A 193 -14.20 -9.05 10.43
N PHE A 194 -14.52 -10.04 9.59
CA PHE A 194 -15.79 -10.75 9.65
C PHE A 194 -16.01 -11.43 11.01
N ILE A 195 -15.01 -12.18 11.50
CA ILE A 195 -15.04 -12.84 12.82
C ILE A 195 -15.23 -11.80 13.94
N HIS A 196 -14.53 -10.67 13.87
CA HIS A 196 -14.68 -9.61 14.87
C HIS A 196 -16.12 -9.08 14.93
N LEU A 197 -16.76 -8.88 13.78
CA LEU A 197 -18.15 -8.43 13.70
C LEU A 197 -19.16 -9.50 14.16
N GLN A 198 -18.83 -10.79 14.08
CA GLN A 198 -19.67 -11.84 14.69
C GLN A 198 -19.62 -11.79 16.22
N VAL A 199 -18.46 -11.49 16.80
CA VAL A 199 -18.28 -11.39 18.26
C VAL A 199 -18.80 -10.06 18.81
N ARG A 200 -18.63 -8.97 18.06
CA ARG A 200 -19.10 -7.61 18.41
C ARG A 200 -20.00 -7.07 17.30
N PRO A 201 -21.25 -7.53 17.22
CA PRO A 201 -22.20 -7.08 16.20
C PRO A 201 -22.58 -5.61 16.39
N HIS A 202 -23.20 -5.03 15.36
CA HIS A 202 -23.71 -3.66 15.44
C HIS A 202 -24.77 -3.52 16.53
N THR A 203 -24.59 -2.56 17.43
CA THR A 203 -25.64 -2.17 18.38
C THR A 203 -26.70 -1.31 17.68
N GLN A 204 -27.96 -1.37 18.13
CA GLN A 204 -29.04 -0.51 17.60
C GLN A 204 -28.71 0.98 17.74
N HIS A 205 -27.98 1.36 18.79
CA HIS A 205 -27.45 2.70 19.02
C HIS A 205 -25.96 2.71 18.69
N SER A 206 -25.63 2.64 17.40
CA SER A 206 -24.23 2.58 16.98
C SER A 206 -23.53 3.90 17.31
N HIS A 207 -22.57 3.85 18.23
CA HIS A 207 -21.67 4.97 18.50
C HIS A 207 -20.88 5.32 17.23
N SER A 208 -20.57 6.62 17.08
CA SER A 208 -19.71 7.11 16.02
C SER A 208 -18.32 6.50 16.15
N GLY A 209 -17.83 5.86 15.09
CA GLY A 209 -16.48 5.32 14.98
C GLY A 209 -15.42 6.38 14.68
N TYR A 210 -15.79 7.66 14.64
CA TYR A 210 -14.90 8.75 14.28
C TYR A 210 -13.66 8.83 15.19
N THR A 211 -13.82 8.79 16.50
CA THR A 211 -12.70 8.82 17.45
C THR A 211 -11.83 7.57 17.33
N ALA A 212 -12.43 6.40 17.10
CA ALA A 212 -11.64 5.18 16.85
C ALA A 212 -10.81 5.31 15.58
N LEU A 213 -11.38 5.88 14.52
CA LEU A 213 -10.70 6.08 13.24
C LEU A 213 -9.53 7.07 13.36
N GLN A 214 -9.72 8.17 14.11
CA GLN A 214 -8.67 9.10 14.48
C GLN A 214 -7.48 8.40 15.13
N VAL A 215 -7.76 7.58 16.16
CA VAL A 215 -6.73 6.86 16.89
C VAL A 215 -5.98 5.90 15.97
N ILE A 216 -6.66 5.16 15.10
CA ILE A 216 -6.02 4.23 14.16
C ILE A 216 -5.14 5.01 13.17
N TYR A 217 -5.64 6.13 12.65
CA TYR A 217 -4.87 6.95 11.71
C TYR A 217 -3.62 7.54 12.36
N PHE A 218 -3.76 8.08 13.57
CA PHE A 218 -2.65 8.63 14.33
C PHE A 218 -1.63 7.54 14.73
N ALA A 219 -2.10 6.38 15.18
CA ALA A 219 -1.24 5.24 15.47
C ALA A 219 -0.47 4.76 14.22
N THR A 220 -1.13 4.74 13.06
CA THR A 220 -0.49 4.38 11.78
C THR A 220 0.55 5.42 11.37
N LEU A 221 0.25 6.71 11.54
CA LEU A 221 1.21 7.80 11.32
C LEU A 221 2.44 7.62 12.21
N LEU A 222 2.25 7.40 13.51
CA LEU A 222 3.33 7.19 14.46
C LEU A 222 4.17 5.98 14.07
N LEU A 223 3.54 4.83 13.84
CA LEU A 223 4.24 3.60 13.44
C LEU A 223 5.09 3.80 12.17
N SER A 224 4.50 4.33 11.09
CA SER A 224 5.22 4.58 9.84
C SER A 224 6.35 5.60 10.03
N SER A 225 6.14 6.64 10.84
CA SER A 225 7.18 7.63 11.13
C SER A 225 8.32 7.02 11.96
N SER A 226 8.02 6.19 12.95
CA SER A 226 9.03 5.51 13.77
C SER A 226 9.89 4.59 12.92
N VAL A 227 9.28 3.78 12.03
CA VAL A 227 10.03 2.92 11.10
C VAL A 227 10.90 3.75 10.16
N HIS A 228 10.39 4.87 9.64
CA HIS A 228 11.18 5.76 8.79
C HIS A 228 12.36 6.38 9.54
N MET A 229 12.14 6.96 10.71
CA MET A 229 13.19 7.57 11.51
C MET A 229 14.25 6.54 11.92
N SER A 230 13.83 5.35 12.37
CA SER A 230 14.77 4.29 12.78
C SER A 230 15.62 3.77 11.64
N THR A 231 15.09 3.78 10.41
CA THR A 231 15.82 3.26 9.23
C THR A 231 16.68 4.35 8.59
N ILE A 232 16.13 5.55 8.40
CA ILE A 232 16.71 6.59 7.54
C ILE A 232 17.61 7.55 8.31
N TRP A 233 17.24 7.95 9.53
CA TRP A 233 18.01 8.96 10.27
C TRP A 233 19.45 8.54 10.57
N PRO A 234 19.75 7.27 10.93
CA PRO A 234 21.13 6.83 11.10
C PRO A 234 21.98 6.97 9.82
N MET A 235 21.35 6.94 8.64
CA MET A 235 22.01 6.99 7.33
C MET A 235 22.13 8.41 6.76
N LEU A 236 21.66 9.46 7.44
CA LEU A 236 21.67 10.83 6.89
C LEU A 236 23.08 11.37 6.58
N LYS A 237 24.11 10.84 7.23
CA LYS A 237 25.51 11.19 6.96
C LYS A 237 26.13 10.36 5.83
N ASP A 238 25.51 9.25 5.46
CA ASP A 238 25.96 8.35 4.39
C ASP A 238 24.96 8.37 3.24
N ILE A 239 25.12 9.41 2.40
CA ILE A 239 24.23 9.67 1.26
C ILE A 239 24.24 8.51 0.25
N GLU A 240 25.34 7.78 0.12
CA GLU A 240 25.43 6.67 -0.84
C GLU A 240 24.64 5.45 -0.33
N SER A 241 24.72 5.13 0.96
CA SER A 241 23.83 4.12 1.56
C SER A 241 22.36 4.52 1.46
N LEU A 242 22.04 5.80 1.69
CA LEU A 242 20.66 6.30 1.57
C LEU A 242 20.13 6.18 0.14
N LYS A 243 20.93 6.57 -0.87
CA LYS A 243 20.59 6.40 -2.28
C LYS A 243 20.39 4.92 -2.63
N THR A 244 21.32 4.09 -2.17
CA THR A 244 21.28 2.64 -2.40
C THR A 244 20.06 2.00 -1.77
N LEU A 245 19.57 2.52 -0.63
CA LEU A 245 18.37 2.00 0.02
C LEU A 245 17.07 2.52 -0.58
N LEU A 246 16.97 3.83 -0.88
CA LEU A 246 15.68 4.46 -1.20
C LEU A 246 15.46 4.75 -2.68
N ILE A 247 16.52 5.01 -3.45
CA ILE A 247 16.38 5.48 -4.82
C ILE A 247 16.36 4.26 -5.75
N PRO A 248 15.27 4.05 -6.50
CA PRO A 248 15.26 3.04 -7.55
C PRO A 248 16.10 3.49 -8.75
N THR A 249 16.70 2.53 -9.46
CA THR A 249 17.45 2.78 -10.68
C THR A 249 16.46 3.07 -11.83
N LEU A 250 16.66 4.19 -12.53
CA LEU A 250 15.82 4.65 -13.65
C LEU A 250 16.09 3.91 -14.97
N GLY A 251 17.24 3.24 -15.10
CA GLY A 251 17.65 2.49 -16.28
C GLY A 251 17.70 0.98 -16.03
N SER A 252 18.05 0.23 -17.07
CA SER A 252 18.33 -1.20 -16.94
C SER A 252 19.52 -1.41 -16.00
N LEU A 253 19.38 -2.36 -15.07
CA LEU A 253 20.50 -2.81 -14.26
C LEU A 253 21.57 -3.44 -15.17
N PRO A 254 22.86 -3.37 -14.79
CA PRO A 254 23.93 -4.00 -15.56
C PRO A 254 23.68 -5.51 -15.66
N SER A 255 24.16 -6.15 -16.73
CA SER A 255 24.04 -7.61 -16.90
C SER A 255 24.76 -8.43 -15.82
N SER A 256 25.66 -7.80 -15.07
CA SER A 256 26.33 -8.37 -13.90
C SER A 256 25.52 -8.26 -12.61
N ALA A 257 24.36 -7.61 -12.62
CA ALA A 257 23.53 -7.47 -11.44
C ALA A 257 22.98 -8.83 -10.99
N ASN A 258 22.98 -9.07 -9.69
CA ASN A 258 22.46 -10.30 -9.12
C ASN A 258 20.92 -10.24 -8.95
N ALA A 259 20.30 -11.39 -8.69
CA ALA A 259 18.85 -11.49 -8.51
C ALA A 259 18.31 -10.54 -7.42
N ALA A 260 19.02 -10.40 -6.30
CA ALA A 260 18.63 -9.52 -5.21
C ALA A 260 18.54 -8.05 -5.64
N GLN A 261 19.46 -7.56 -6.48
CA GLN A 261 19.41 -6.20 -7.01
C GLN A 261 18.20 -5.97 -7.90
N PHE A 262 17.81 -6.94 -8.73
CA PHE A 262 16.59 -6.84 -9.52
C PHE A 262 15.33 -6.85 -8.65
N CYS A 263 15.24 -7.75 -7.68
CA CYS A 263 14.12 -7.82 -6.73
C CYS A 263 14.00 -6.53 -5.90
N LEU A 264 15.13 -5.99 -5.42
CA LEU A 264 15.18 -4.75 -4.67
C LEU A 264 14.73 -3.56 -5.52
N ASN A 265 15.23 -3.46 -6.76
CA ASN A 265 14.84 -2.39 -7.67
C ASN A 265 13.35 -2.46 -8.03
N PHE A 266 12.80 -3.67 -8.22
CA PHE A 266 11.37 -3.88 -8.37
C PHE A 266 10.61 -3.34 -7.15
N LEU A 267 10.96 -3.79 -5.95
CA LEU A 267 10.22 -3.43 -4.74
C LEU A 267 10.26 -1.92 -4.47
N LYS A 268 11.39 -1.24 -4.75
CA LYS A 268 11.50 0.21 -4.64
C LYS A 268 10.55 0.94 -5.57
N TRP A 269 10.50 0.55 -6.85
CA TRP A 269 9.56 1.11 -7.81
C TRP A 269 8.11 0.83 -7.41
N ASP A 270 7.85 -0.37 -6.89
CA ASP A 270 6.52 -0.84 -6.53
C ASP A 270 5.91 0.04 -5.42
N VAL A 271 6.68 0.21 -4.34
CA VAL A 271 6.34 1.09 -3.21
C VAL A 271 6.24 2.56 -3.67
N THR A 272 7.21 3.05 -4.45
CA THR A 272 7.24 4.44 -4.91
C THR A 272 6.00 4.80 -5.73
N LEU A 273 5.60 3.95 -6.68
CA LEU A 273 4.45 4.20 -7.54
C LEU A 273 3.12 4.04 -6.80
N ALA A 274 3.05 3.13 -5.83
CA ALA A 274 1.88 2.98 -4.97
C ALA A 274 1.65 4.25 -4.11
N TYR A 275 2.70 4.80 -3.50
CA TYR A 275 2.58 6.06 -2.76
C TYR A 275 2.36 7.26 -3.66
N LEU A 276 3.06 7.36 -4.80
CA LEU A 276 2.90 8.46 -5.74
C LEU A 276 1.45 8.55 -6.24
N SER A 277 0.84 7.42 -6.61
CA SER A 277 -0.56 7.40 -7.02
C SER A 277 -1.51 7.80 -5.89
N THR A 278 -1.22 7.39 -4.64
CA THR A 278 -2.00 7.79 -3.46
C THR A 278 -1.88 9.28 -3.14
N ILE A 279 -0.67 9.85 -3.22
CA ILE A 279 -0.40 11.28 -3.07
C ILE A 279 -1.18 12.06 -4.14
N ILE A 280 -1.06 11.66 -5.41
CA ILE A 280 -1.76 12.27 -6.54
C ILE A 280 -3.28 12.22 -6.31
N ALA A 281 -3.83 11.07 -5.93
CA ALA A 281 -5.25 10.90 -5.65
C ALA A 281 -5.72 11.79 -4.50
N SER A 282 -4.89 12.00 -3.47
CA SER A 282 -5.24 12.87 -2.34
C SER A 282 -5.51 14.32 -2.77
N PHE A 283 -4.88 14.84 -3.82
CA PHE A 283 -5.19 16.19 -4.33
C PHE A 283 -6.61 16.33 -4.90
N TRP A 284 -7.30 15.23 -5.23
CA TRP A 284 -8.72 15.31 -5.60
C TRP A 284 -9.63 15.62 -4.42
N SER A 285 -9.19 15.41 -3.18
CA SER A 285 -9.94 15.87 -2.01
C SER A 285 -9.72 17.35 -1.66
N ALA A 286 -8.79 18.04 -2.32
CA ALA A 286 -8.59 19.48 -2.10
C ALA A 286 -9.79 20.26 -2.64
N ASP A 287 -10.39 21.07 -1.76
CA ASP A 287 -11.56 21.89 -2.08
C ASP A 287 -11.22 23.18 -2.81
N SER A 288 -10.00 23.67 -2.60
CA SER A 288 -9.47 24.89 -3.17
C SER A 288 -8.01 24.72 -3.58
N LEU A 289 -7.51 25.64 -4.41
CA LEU A 289 -6.09 25.67 -4.77
C LEU A 289 -5.21 25.85 -3.52
N GLN A 290 -5.64 26.68 -2.56
CA GLN A 290 -4.93 26.88 -1.30
C GLN A 290 -4.76 25.57 -0.52
N GLN A 291 -5.82 24.78 -0.38
CA GLN A 291 -5.74 23.46 0.24
C GLN A 291 -4.78 22.53 -0.51
N GLY A 292 -4.83 22.51 -1.85
CA GLY A 292 -3.88 21.77 -2.67
C GLY A 292 -2.43 22.20 -2.43
N THR A 293 -2.16 23.50 -2.35
CA THR A 293 -0.82 24.02 -2.05
C THR A 293 -0.34 23.63 -0.65
N ILE A 294 -1.21 23.68 0.36
CA ILE A 294 -0.88 23.24 1.73
C ILE A 294 -0.53 21.75 1.75
N MET A 295 -1.31 20.91 1.06
CA MET A 295 -1.02 19.48 0.92
C MET A 295 0.32 19.23 0.21
N ALA A 296 0.61 19.96 -0.87
CA ALA A 296 1.88 19.84 -1.59
C ALA A 296 3.07 20.21 -0.69
N PHE A 297 2.96 21.34 0.02
CA PHE A 297 3.97 21.77 0.98
C PHE A 297 4.17 20.75 2.11
N TRP A 298 3.07 20.20 2.64
CA TRP A 298 3.12 19.12 3.62
C TRP A 298 3.88 17.91 3.10
N TYR A 299 3.61 17.42 1.88
CA TYR A 299 4.35 16.28 1.32
C TYR A 299 5.84 16.57 1.13
N VAL A 300 6.20 17.76 0.62
CA VAL A 300 7.60 18.16 0.43
C VAL A 300 8.38 18.13 1.75
N LEU A 301 7.77 18.59 2.84
CA LEU A 301 8.43 18.61 4.15
C LEU A 301 8.35 17.28 4.90
N SER A 302 7.19 16.63 4.89
CA SER A 302 6.95 15.45 5.72
C SER A 302 7.55 14.18 5.14
N ILE A 303 7.70 14.03 3.81
CA ILE A 303 8.28 12.80 3.24
C ILE A 303 9.74 12.61 3.67
N PRO A 304 10.62 13.63 3.61
CA PRO A 304 12.00 13.49 4.10
C PRO A 304 12.11 13.31 5.62
N LEU A 305 11.16 13.85 6.40
CA LEU A 305 11.23 13.85 7.86
C LEU A 305 10.56 12.61 8.49
N LEU A 306 9.41 12.21 7.95
CA LEU A 306 8.49 11.22 8.52
C LEU A 306 8.27 10.02 7.59
N GLY A 307 8.67 10.09 6.32
CA GLY A 307 8.46 9.05 5.33
C GLY A 307 7.07 9.06 4.68
N PHE A 308 6.96 8.37 3.54
CA PHE A 308 5.74 8.35 2.72
C PHE A 308 4.48 7.92 3.48
N GLY A 309 4.58 6.85 4.28
CA GLY A 309 3.44 6.31 5.02
C GLY A 309 2.85 7.33 5.99
N ALA A 310 3.69 7.97 6.80
CA ALA A 310 3.26 8.99 7.76
C ALA A 310 2.72 10.25 7.07
N SER A 311 3.37 10.69 5.99
CA SER A 311 2.92 11.86 5.21
C SER A 311 1.51 11.70 4.67
N VAL A 312 1.23 10.56 4.03
CA VAL A 312 -0.10 10.26 3.47
C VAL A 312 -1.15 10.13 4.58
N MET A 313 -0.78 9.52 5.72
CA MET A 313 -1.68 9.47 6.88
C MET A 313 -1.96 10.85 7.49
N GLY A 314 -0.98 11.77 7.48
CA GLY A 314 -1.19 13.16 7.90
C GLY A 314 -2.25 13.87 7.06
N VAL A 315 -2.18 13.71 5.74
CA VAL A 315 -3.22 14.22 4.83
C VAL A 315 -4.56 13.52 5.05
N ALA A 316 -4.56 12.21 5.25
CA ALA A 316 -5.78 11.46 5.53
C ALA A 316 -6.45 11.89 6.85
N LEU A 317 -5.65 12.21 7.87
CA LEU A 317 -6.13 12.79 9.13
C LEU A 317 -6.80 14.14 8.87
N TRP A 318 -6.06 15.10 8.30
CA TRP A 318 -6.56 16.44 7.99
C TRP A 318 -7.86 16.40 7.16
N ARG A 319 -7.88 15.62 6.07
CA ARG A 319 -9.03 15.47 5.16
C ARG A 319 -10.30 14.99 5.86
N ASN A 320 -10.20 14.17 6.90
CA ASN A 320 -11.35 13.67 7.62
C ASN A 320 -11.80 14.61 8.77
N GLY A 321 -11.30 15.86 8.81
CA GLY A 321 -11.74 16.88 9.78
C GLY A 321 -11.04 16.80 11.13
N LEU A 322 -9.79 16.32 11.13
CA LEU A 322 -9.01 16.04 12.35
C LEU A 322 -7.98 17.10 12.71
N LEU A 323 -7.71 18.02 11.79
CA LEU A 323 -6.78 19.15 11.92
C LEU A 323 -7.40 20.40 11.29
#